data_AF-K1LJD9-F1
#
_entry.id   AF-K1LJD9-F1
#
_cell.length_a   1.000
_cell.length_b   1.000
_cell.length_c   1.000
_cell.angle_alpha   90.00
_cell.angle_beta   90.00
_cell.angle_gamma   90.00
#
_symmetry.space_group_name_H-M   'P 1'
#
loop_
_entity.id
_entity.type
_entity.pdbx_description
1 polymer ?
#
loop_
_entity_poly.entity_id
_entity_poly.type
_entity_poly.pdbx_seq_one_letter_code
_entity_poly.pdbx_strand_id
1 'polypeptide(L)'
;MTQPKTNSQVLHRGTFFWVTLIVLIVFSIMTMGVDVDQVLQRTEIHIPEWYFYIIFSVNAVMIAALVLLFFFKRLGLILFPISVLLHFSFHIYFLGTFLYTDLMTLFMYFALGLLYFVPLWDKMK
;
A
#
# COMPACT_ATOMS: atom_id res chain seq x y z
N MET A 1 41.61 16.24 11.83
CA MET A 1 40.24 16.81 11.87
C MET A 1 39.56 16.50 10.54
N THR A 2 38.87 15.37 10.44
CA THR A 2 38.04 15.01 9.28
C THR A 2 36.65 15.60 9.49
N GLN A 3 36.32 16.65 8.74
CA GLN A 3 34.96 17.17 8.66
C GLN A 3 34.02 16.02 8.24
N PRO A 4 32.94 15.71 8.98
CA PRO A 4 31.98 14.73 8.51
C PRO A 4 31.31 15.28 7.25
N LYS A 5 31.48 14.58 6.12
CA LYS A 5 30.77 14.89 4.88
C LYS A 5 29.27 14.73 5.15
N THR A 6 28.57 15.85 5.35
CA THR A 6 27.11 15.91 5.34
C THR A 6 26.66 15.64 3.91
N ASN A 7 26.57 14.36 3.57
CA ASN A 7 26.13 13.90 2.27
C ASN A 7 24.60 14.10 2.20
N SER A 8 24.19 15.34 1.95
CA SER A 8 22.79 15.71 1.69
C SER A 8 22.38 15.14 0.33
N GLN A 9 22.29 13.80 0.21
CA GLN A 9 21.73 13.22 -1.02
C GLN A 9 20.28 13.68 -1.11
N VAL A 10 20.01 14.48 -2.12
CA VAL A 10 18.67 14.86 -2.54
C VAL A 10 17.90 13.59 -2.90
N LEU A 11 16.65 13.48 -2.43
CA LEU A 11 15.78 12.36 -2.77
C LEU A 11 15.52 12.34 -4.28
N HIS A 12 16.12 11.39 -4.99
CA HIS A 12 16.04 11.29 -6.44
C HIS A 12 15.05 10.22 -6.89
N ARG A 13 14.14 10.59 -7.79
CA ARG A 13 13.15 9.69 -8.40
C ARG A 13 13.76 8.94 -9.58
N GLY A 14 14.64 7.98 -9.27
CA GLY A 14 15.27 7.12 -10.27
C GLY A 14 14.30 6.08 -10.84
N THR A 15 14.77 5.29 -11.80
CA THR A 15 13.97 4.20 -12.42
C THR A 15 13.40 3.25 -11.37
N PHE A 16 14.20 2.87 -10.36
CA PHE A 16 13.76 1.96 -9.31
C PHE A 16 12.60 2.53 -8.48
N PHE A 17 12.59 3.85 -8.19
CA PHE A 17 11.47 4.50 -7.51
C PHE A 17 10.17 4.35 -8.32
N TRP A 18 10.22 4.66 -9.62
CA TRP A 18 9.05 4.58 -10.47
C TRP A 18 8.56 3.15 -10.66
N VAL A 19 9.46 2.19 -10.84
CA VAL A 19 9.11 0.76 -10.90
C VAL A 19 8.42 0.33 -9.62
N THR A 20 9.01 0.61 -8.45
CA THR A 20 8.41 0.30 -7.16
C THR A 20 7.03 0.93 -7.03
N LEU A 21 6.91 2.24 -7.30
CA LEU A 21 5.64 2.95 -7.15
C LEU A 21 4.56 2.42 -8.11
N ILE A 22 4.90 2.17 -9.38
CA ILE A 22 3.96 1.65 -10.37
C ILE A 22 3.50 0.25 -9.99
N VAL A 23 4.41 -0.63 -9.56
CA VAL A 23 4.07 -1.98 -9.10
C VAL A 23 3.08 -1.89 -7.93
N LEU A 24 3.37 -1.06 -6.92
CA LEU A 24 2.46 -0.89 -5.79
C LEU A 24 1.10 -0.34 -6.20
N ILE A 25 1.05 0.62 -7.13
CA ILE A 25 -0.21 1.15 -7.67
C ILE A 25 -1.01 0.07 -8.40
N VAL A 26 -0.38 -0.71 -9.28
CA VAL A 26 -1.06 -1.77 -10.05
C VAL A 26 -1.66 -2.80 -9.11
N PHE A 27 -0.89 -3.25 -8.11
CA PHE A 27 -1.38 -4.20 -7.13
C PHE A 27 -2.50 -3.63 -6.25
N SER A 28 -2.42 -2.36 -5.83
CA SER A 28 -3.51 -1.70 -5.12
C SER A 28 -4.78 -1.56 -5.97
N ILE A 29 -4.66 -1.28 -7.27
CA ILE A 29 -5.81 -1.25 -8.18
C ILE A 29 -6.43 -2.64 -8.29
N MET A 30 -5.62 -3.70 -8.40
CA MET A 30 -6.12 -5.08 -8.42
C MET A 30 -6.85 -5.44 -7.13
N THR A 31 -6.31 -5.06 -5.97
CA THR A 31 -6.98 -5.24 -4.67
C THR A 31 -8.35 -4.55 -4.66
N MET A 32 -8.44 -3.28 -5.08
CA MET A 32 -9.72 -2.56 -5.16
C MET A 32 -10.69 -3.17 -6.19
N GLY A 33 -10.17 -3.74 -7.28
CA GLY A 33 -10.96 -4.42 -8.29
C GLY A 33 -11.76 -5.58 -7.70
N VAL A 34 -11.16 -6.33 -6.76
CA VAL A 34 -11.86 -7.41 -6.05
C VAL A 34 -13.03 -6.87 -5.24
N ASP A 35 -12.88 -5.74 -4.55
CA ASP A 35 -13.98 -5.15 -3.78
C ASP A 35 -15.11 -4.66 -4.69
N VAL A 36 -14.78 -4.09 -5.84
CA VAL A 36 -15.79 -3.70 -6.85
C VAL A 36 -16.56 -4.93 -7.35
N ASP A 37 -15.86 -6.02 -7.66
CA ASP A 37 -16.51 -7.26 -8.07
C ASP A 37 -17.44 -7.81 -6.97
N GLN A 38 -17.04 -7.71 -5.70
CA GLN A 38 -17.88 -8.10 -4.57
C GLN A 38 -19.11 -7.20 -4.40
N VAL A 39 -19.01 -5.90 -4.65
CA VAL A 39 -20.18 -5.00 -4.64
C VAL A 39 -21.18 -5.40 -5.73
N LEU A 40 -20.68 -5.74 -6.92
CA LEU A 40 -21.50 -6.18 -8.05
C LEU A 40 -22.19 -7.52 -7.76
N GLN A 41 -21.50 -8.42 -7.04
CA GLN A 41 -22.01 -9.75 -6.68
C GLN A 41 -22.73 -9.78 -5.33
N ARG A 42 -22.84 -8.66 -4.60
CA ARG A 42 -23.24 -8.63 -3.18
C ARG A 42 -24.53 -9.38 -2.84
N THR A 43 -25.49 -9.46 -3.76
CA THR A 43 -26.76 -10.17 -3.58
C THR A 43 -26.60 -11.68 -3.61
N GLU A 44 -25.62 -12.19 -4.34
CA GLU A 44 -25.32 -13.62 -4.46
C GLU A 44 -24.52 -14.11 -3.25
N ILE A 45 -23.54 -13.31 -2.84
CA ILE A 45 -22.63 -13.61 -1.72
C ILE A 45 -23.12 -13.09 -0.36
N HIS A 46 -24.31 -12.50 -0.31
CA HIS A 46 -24.99 -12.04 0.91
C HIS A 46 -24.14 -11.11 1.81
N ILE A 47 -23.35 -10.22 1.20
CA ILE A 47 -22.51 -9.27 1.94
C ILE A 47 -23.35 -8.06 2.38
N PRO A 48 -23.33 -7.70 3.67
CA PRO A 48 -24.08 -6.55 4.15
C PRO A 48 -23.47 -5.23 3.67
N GLU A 49 -24.31 -4.24 3.34
CA GLU A 49 -23.84 -2.96 2.76
C GLU A 49 -22.85 -2.21 3.66
N TRP A 50 -22.97 -2.34 4.99
CA TRP A 50 -22.09 -1.66 5.93
C TRP A 50 -20.62 -2.08 5.77
N TYR A 51 -20.37 -3.31 5.33
CA TYR A 51 -19.03 -3.83 5.09
C TYR A 51 -18.31 -3.02 4.01
N PHE A 52 -19.02 -2.62 2.96
CA PHE A 52 -18.42 -1.88 1.86
C PHE A 52 -17.93 -0.50 2.29
N TYR A 53 -18.64 0.19 3.20
CA TYR A 53 -18.13 1.46 3.74
C TYR A 53 -16.80 1.28 4.47
N ILE A 54 -16.62 0.15 5.16
CA ILE A 54 -15.37 -0.16 5.85
C ILE A 54 -14.26 -0.46 4.84
N ILE A 55 -14.49 -1.38 3.89
CA ILE A 55 -13.44 -1.81 2.97
C ILE A 55 -13.00 -0.67 2.04
N PHE A 56 -13.94 0.14 1.53
CA PHE A 56 -13.59 1.32 0.74
C PHE A 56 -12.90 2.41 1.55
N SER A 57 -13.18 2.52 2.85
CA SER A 57 -12.43 3.43 3.73
C SER A 57 -10.97 2.97 3.86
N VAL A 58 -10.71 1.67 3.97
CA VAL A 58 -9.35 1.13 3.97
C VAL A 58 -8.66 1.38 2.63
N ASN A 59 -9.36 1.22 1.52
CA ASN A 59 -8.84 1.54 0.19
C ASN A 59 -8.46 3.03 0.06
N ALA A 60 -9.28 3.93 0.59
CA ALA A 60 -8.96 5.35 0.61
C ALA A 60 -7.67 5.63 1.41
N VAL A 61 -7.47 4.96 2.55
CA VAL A 61 -6.23 5.06 3.33
C VAL A 61 -5.03 4.51 2.55
N MET A 62 -5.21 3.40 1.84
CA MET A 62 -4.16 2.81 0.99
C MET A 62 -3.74 3.76 -0.14
N ILE A 63 -4.70 4.40 -0.81
CA ILE A 63 -4.42 5.43 -1.84
C ILE A 63 -3.70 6.61 -1.21
N ALA A 64 -4.18 7.11 -0.07
CA ALA A 64 -3.53 8.23 0.63
C ALA A 64 -2.09 7.87 1.02
N ALA A 65 -1.83 6.62 1.43
CA ALA A 65 -0.49 6.14 1.74
C ALA A 65 0.42 6.10 0.51
N LEU A 66 -0.08 5.70 -0.66
CA LEU A 66 0.66 5.76 -1.93
C LEU A 66 1.00 7.20 -2.33
N VAL A 67 0.05 8.13 -2.16
CA VAL A 67 0.29 9.56 -2.41
C VAL A 67 1.37 10.09 -1.46
N LEU A 68 1.31 9.72 -0.18
CA LEU A 68 2.34 10.07 0.80
C LEU A 68 3.72 9.48 0.42
N LEU A 69 3.78 8.23 -0.05
CA LEU A 69 5.00 7.60 -0.55
C LEU A 69 5.60 8.35 -1.74
N PHE A 70 4.76 8.81 -2.67
CA PHE A 70 5.19 9.63 -3.80
C PHE A 70 5.88 10.93 -3.36
N PHE A 71 5.44 11.53 -2.25
CA PHE A 71 6.05 12.71 -1.65
C PHE A 71 7.15 12.40 -0.63
N PHE A 72 7.62 11.15 -0.56
CA PHE A 72 8.63 10.69 0.40
C PHE A 72 8.25 10.99 1.86
N LYS A 73 6.98 10.82 2.20
CA LYS A 73 6.49 10.96 3.57
C LYS A 73 6.61 9.64 4.31
N ARG A 74 7.27 9.64 5.47
CA ARG A 74 7.47 8.45 6.31
C ARG A 74 6.14 7.78 6.66
N LEU A 75 5.13 8.60 6.88
CA LEU A 75 3.79 8.13 7.20
C LEU A 75 3.21 7.22 6.10
N GLY A 76 3.52 7.48 4.82
CA GLY A 76 3.07 6.60 3.72
C GLY A 76 3.69 5.21 3.79
N LEU A 77 4.96 5.12 4.19
CA LEU A 77 5.68 3.86 4.38
C LEU A 77 5.09 3.01 5.52
N ILE A 78 4.52 3.66 6.54
CA ILE A 78 3.88 2.94 7.63
C ILE A 78 2.44 2.60 7.27
N LEU A 79 1.67 3.58 6.77
CA LEU A 79 0.25 3.43 6.48
C LEU A 79 -0.01 2.42 5.36
N PHE A 80 0.84 2.34 4.35
CA PHE A 80 0.61 1.46 3.21
C PHE A 80 0.51 -0.02 3.63
N PRO A 81 1.53 -0.66 4.22
CA PRO A 81 1.44 -2.06 4.64
C PRO A 81 0.37 -2.28 5.72
N ILE A 82 0.13 -1.31 6.61
CA ILE A 82 -0.96 -1.40 7.61
C ILE A 82 -2.32 -1.44 6.92
N SER A 83 -2.56 -0.59 5.92
CA SER A 83 -3.82 -0.57 5.18
C SER A 83 -4.05 -1.88 4.42
N VAL A 84 -3.01 -2.44 3.79
CA VAL A 84 -3.11 -3.75 3.12
C VAL A 84 -3.37 -4.87 4.12
N LEU A 85 -2.72 -4.86 5.29
CA LEU A 85 -2.98 -5.85 6.35
C LEU A 85 -4.39 -5.73 6.92
N LEU A 86 -4.91 -4.52 7.09
CA LEU A 86 -6.29 -4.29 7.53
C LEU A 86 -7.29 -4.77 6.49
N HIS A 87 -7.04 -4.45 5.22
CA HIS A 87 -7.85 -4.91 4.10
C HIS A 87 -7.92 -6.45 4.08
N PHE A 88 -6.76 -7.10 4.07
CA PHE A 88 -6.65 -8.56 4.12
C PHE A 88 -7.34 -9.17 5.34
N SER A 89 -7.14 -8.57 6.52
CA SER A 89 -7.79 -9.01 7.76
C SER A 89 -9.31 -8.91 7.69
N PHE A 90 -9.86 -7.87 7.06
CA PHE A 90 -11.30 -7.73 6.90
C PHE A 90 -11.89 -8.75 5.92
N HIS A 91 -11.20 -9.04 4.82
CA HIS A 91 -11.62 -10.13 3.91
C HIS A 91 -11.58 -11.50 4.59
N ILE A 92 -10.55 -11.79 5.40
CA ILE A 92 -10.50 -13.04 6.16
C ILE A 92 -11.59 -13.09 7.24
N TYR A 93 -11.71 -12.03 8.04
CA TYR A 93 -12.58 -12.05 9.23
C TYR A 93 -14.06 -11.99 8.87
N PHE A 94 -14.45 -11.14 7.92
CA PHE A 94 -15.87 -10.96 7.57
C PHE A 94 -16.32 -11.86 6.41
N LEU A 95 -15.44 -12.12 5.45
CA LEU A 95 -15.80 -12.85 4.22
C LEU A 95 -15.16 -14.25 4.12
N GLY A 96 -14.32 -14.65 5.08
CA GLY A 96 -13.62 -15.94 5.03
C GLY A 96 -12.72 -16.10 3.80
N THR A 97 -12.37 -15.00 3.13
CA THR A 97 -11.72 -15.01 1.82
C THR A 97 -10.24 -14.70 1.95
N PHE A 98 -9.40 -15.58 1.42
CA PHE A 98 -7.95 -15.38 1.40
C PHE A 98 -7.54 -14.66 0.10
N LEU A 99 -7.26 -13.36 0.19
CA LEU A 99 -6.86 -12.58 -0.96
C LEU A 99 -5.36 -12.70 -1.25
N TYR A 100 -5.04 -13.48 -2.29
CA TYR A 100 -3.67 -13.58 -2.80
C TYR A 100 -3.14 -12.24 -3.34
N THR A 101 -4.02 -11.36 -3.81
CA THR A 101 -3.68 -10.00 -4.26
C THR A 101 -3.08 -9.18 -3.13
N ASP A 102 -3.63 -9.25 -1.92
CA ASP A 102 -3.13 -8.51 -0.76
C ASP A 102 -1.80 -9.07 -0.27
N LEU A 103 -1.68 -10.40 -0.22
CA LEU A 103 -0.43 -11.06 0.13
C LEU A 103 0.68 -10.70 -0.85
N MET A 104 0.38 -10.69 -2.15
CA MET A 104 1.33 -10.30 -3.19
C MET A 104 1.67 -8.81 -3.12
N THR A 105 0.71 -7.95 -2.78
CA THR A 105 0.94 -6.52 -2.55
C THR A 105 1.91 -6.30 -1.40
N LEU A 106 1.74 -7.01 -0.28
CA LEU A 106 2.68 -6.97 0.84
C LEU A 106 4.05 -7.48 0.41
N PHE A 107 4.12 -8.62 -0.29
CA PHE A 107 5.39 -9.15 -0.78
C PHE A 107 6.13 -8.13 -1.66
N MET A 108 5.46 -7.51 -2.63
CA MET A 108 6.05 -6.47 -3.49
C MET A 108 6.48 -5.25 -2.68
N TYR A 109 5.71 -4.87 -1.67
CA TYR A 109 6.08 -3.81 -0.74
C TYR A 109 7.34 -4.12 0.07
N PHE A 110 7.49 -5.32 0.62
CA PHE A 110 8.70 -5.71 1.34
C PHE A 110 9.90 -5.86 0.38
N ALA A 111 9.70 -6.44 -0.81
CA ALA A 111 10.76 -6.72 -1.77
C ALA A 111 11.29 -5.45 -2.49
N LEU A 112 10.39 -4.54 -2.89
CA LEU A 112 10.74 -3.36 -3.69
C LEU A 112 10.59 -2.06 -2.89
N GLY A 113 9.50 -1.94 -2.13
CA GLY A 113 9.17 -0.77 -1.33
C GLY A 113 10.20 -0.52 -0.25
N LEU A 114 10.33 -1.44 0.72
CA LEU A 114 11.28 -1.26 1.82
C LEU A 114 12.72 -1.17 1.33
N LEU A 115 13.11 -1.97 0.33
CA LEU A 115 14.46 -1.94 -0.21
C LEU A 115 14.84 -0.55 -0.75
N TYR A 116 13.89 0.17 -1.34
CA TYR A 116 14.12 1.55 -1.80
C TYR A 116 14.01 2.59 -0.67
N PHE A 117 12.94 2.54 0.12
CA PHE A 117 12.57 3.63 1.03
C PHE A 117 13.27 3.56 2.38
N VAL A 118 13.62 2.37 2.90
CA VAL A 118 14.30 2.22 4.20
C VAL A 118 15.67 2.92 4.21
N PRO A 119 16.53 2.79 3.19
CA PRO A 119 17.79 3.55 3.14
C PRO A 119 17.61 5.08 3.14
N LEU A 120 16.40 5.56 2.81
CA LEU A 120 16.05 6.98 2.73
C LEU A 120 15.29 7.47 3.97
N TRP A 121 15.05 6.59 4.96
CA TRP A 121 14.19 6.86 6.11
C TRP A 121 14.49 8.20 6.80
N ASP A 122 15.77 8.45 7.14
CA ASP A 122 16.18 9.67 7.84
C ASP A 122 15.96 10.95 7.02
N LYS A 123 15.88 10.84 5.70
CA LYS A 123 15.70 11.95 4.76
C LYS A 123 14.23 12.18 4.41
N MET A 124 13.39 11.16 4.58
CA MET A 124 11.95 11.27 4.43
C MET A 124 11.39 12.18 5.53
N LYS A 125 10.34 12.94 5.18
CA LYS A 125 9.67 13.87 6.11
C LYS A 125 8.44 13.24 6.75
#